data_AF-A0A841PJY1-F1
#
_entry.id   AF-A0A841PJY1-F1
#
_cell.length_a   1.000
_cell.length_b   1.000
_cell.length_c   1.000
_cell.angle_alpha   90.00
_cell.angle_beta   90.00
_cell.angle_gamma   90.00
#
_symmetry.space_group_name_H-M   'P 1'
#
loop_
_entity.id
_entity.type
_entity.pdbx_description
1 polymer ?
#
loop_
_entity_poly.entity_id
_entity_poly.type
_entity_poly.pdbx_seq_one_letter_code
_entity_poly.pdbx_strand_id
1 'polypeptide(L)' 'MPMISHAKGIFFWDTDGKRYLDGSSGAVAANIGHGNERVRDAMIEQAKRFPFAIF' A
#
# COMPACT_ATOMS: atom_id res chain seq x y z
N MET A 1 -8.11 -15.91 5.91
CA MET A 1 -7.85 -14.84 4.94
C MET A 1 -6.47 -15.11 4.35
N PRO A 2 -6.28 -15.11 3.02
CA PRO A 2 -4.97 -15.36 2.44
C PRO A 2 -3.95 -14.32 2.93
N MET A 3 -2.70 -14.74 3.14
CA MET A 3 -1.61 -13.82 3.47
C MET A 3 -1.20 -13.07 2.21
N ILE A 4 -1.29 -11.74 2.23
CA ILE A 4 -0.96 -10.90 1.07
C ILE A 4 0.54 -10.60 1.07
N SER A 5 1.21 -10.83 -0.06
CA SER A 5 2.65 -10.60 -0.23
C SER A 5 2.95 -9.19 -0.76
N HIS A 6 2.19 -8.73 -1.76
CA HIS A 6 2.34 -7.42 -2.37
C HIS A 6 1.08 -6.98 -3.13
N ALA A 7 1.01 -5.69 -3.46
CA ALA A 7 -0.10 -5.10 -4.21
C ALA A 7 0.37 -3.98 -5.13
N LYS A 8 -0.30 -3.80 -6.27
CA LYS A 8 0.00 -2.79 -7.30
C LYS A 8 -1.24 -2.44 -8.10
N GLY A 9 -1.53 -1.14 -8.19
CA GLY A 9 -2.74 -0.65 -8.86
C GLY A 9 -3.99 -1.19 -8.18
N ILE A 10 -4.88 -1.83 -8.94
CA ILE A 10 -6.14 -2.43 -8.46
C ILE A 10 -6.00 -3.91 -8.08
N PHE A 11 -4.78 -4.45 -7.98
CA PHE A 11 -4.55 -5.87 -7.71
C PHE A 11 -3.68 -6.09 -6.47
N PHE A 12 -3.90 -7.22 -5.80
CA PHE A 12 -2.98 -7.77 -4.81
C PHE A 12 -2.73 -9.26 -5.08
N TRP A 13 -1.60 -9.76 -4.56
CA TRP A 13 -1.16 -11.15 -4.69
C TRP A 13 -0.97 -11.75 -3.32
N ASP A 14 -1.41 -13.00 -3.15
CA ASP A 14 -1.07 -13.76 -1.95
C ASP A 14 0.38 -14.29 -1.98
N THR A 15 0.77 -15.00 -0.93
CA THR A 15 2.08 -15.66 -0.83
C THR A 15 2.26 -16.81 -1.82
N ASP A 16 1.17 -17.36 -2.33
CA ASP A 16 1.16 -18.45 -3.32
C ASP A 16 1.16 -17.91 -4.77
N GLY A 17 1.19 -16.58 -4.94
CA GLY A 17 1.22 -15.89 -6.22
C GLY A 17 -0.14 -15.74 -6.90
N LYS A 18 -1.24 -16.11 -6.25
CA LYS A 18 -2.58 -15.91 -6.79
C LYS A 18 -2.93 -14.43 -6.75
N ARG A 19 -3.41 -13.92 -7.89
CA ARG A 19 -3.80 -12.52 -8.08
C ARG A 19 -5.28 -12.31 -7.80
N TYR A 20 -5.59 -11.21 -7.13
CA TYR A 20 -6.95 -10.81 -6.77
C TYR A 20 -7.21 -9.36 -7.20
N LEU A 21 -8.41 -9.10 -7.70
CA LEU A 21 -8.90 -7.75 -7.96
C LEU A 21 -9.38 -7.13 -6.64
N ASP A 22 -8.87 -5.94 -6.33
CA ASP A 22 -9.35 -5.11 -5.26
C ASP A 22 -10.47 -4.19 -5.74
N GLY A 23 -11.70 -4.68 -5.67
CA GLY A 23 -12.90 -3.91 -6.02
C GLY A 23 -13.36 -2.93 -4.94
N SER A 24 -12.80 -3.00 -3.72
CA SER A 24 -13.21 -2.18 -2.58
C SER A 24 -12.17 -1.10 -2.20
N SER A 25 -11.05 -1.02 -2.93
CA SER A 25 -9.90 -0.19 -2.56
C SER A 25 -9.40 -0.50 -1.14
N GLY A 26 -9.30 -1.79 -0.81
CA GLY A 26 -9.01 -2.29 0.52
C GLY A 26 -10.20 -2.07 1.45
N ALA A 27 -10.00 -1.29 2.52
CA ALA A 27 -11.07 -0.78 3.38
C ALA A 27 -11.51 0.63 2.93
N VAL A 28 -11.72 0.82 1.62
CA VAL A 28 -12.06 2.14 1.01
C VAL A 28 -10.96 3.19 1.22
N ALA A 29 -9.71 2.75 1.39
CA ALA A 29 -8.57 3.60 1.72
C ALA A 29 -7.59 3.78 0.54
N ALA A 30 -7.48 2.79 -0.34
CA ALA A 30 -6.51 2.77 -1.44
C ALA A 30 -7.05 3.40 -2.73
N ASN A 31 -7.70 4.56 -2.65
CA ASN A 31 -8.44 5.17 -3.76
C ASN A 31 -7.55 5.58 -4.96
N ILE A 32 -6.24 5.74 -4.74
CA ILE A 32 -5.25 6.03 -5.79
C ILE A 32 -4.48 4.78 -6.23
N GLY A 33 -4.97 3.59 -5.84
CA GLY A 33 -4.34 2.30 -6.11
C GLY A 33 -3.19 1.97 -5.15
N HIS A 34 -2.90 0.67 -5.05
CA HIS A 34 -1.78 0.13 -4.28
C HIS A 34 -0.43 0.45 -4.92
N GLY A 35 0.59 0.64 -4.08
CA GLY A 35 1.98 0.80 -4.55
C GLY A 35 2.25 2.14 -5.25
N ASN A 36 1.53 3.20 -4.89
CA ASN A 36 1.76 4.53 -5.45
C ASN A 36 3.16 5.06 -5.05
N GLU A 37 4.07 5.15 -6.03
CA GLU A 37 5.47 5.53 -5.81
C GLU A 37 5.62 6.93 -5.22
N ARG A 38 4.78 7.89 -5.64
CA ARG A 38 4.80 9.26 -5.12
C ARG A 38 4.50 9.30 -3.62
N VAL A 39 3.52 8.51 -3.16
CA VAL A 39 3.17 8.42 -1.74
C VAL A 39 4.28 7.72 -0.97
N ARG A 40 4.78 6.58 -1.47
CA ARG A 40 5.90 5.85 -0.86
C ARG A 40 7.10 6.76 -0.66
N ASP A 41 7.51 7.49 -1.69
CA ASP A 41 8.71 8.33 -1.65
C ASP A 41 8.51 9.51 -0.69
N ALA A 42 7.32 10.13 -0.68
CA ALA A 42 6.99 11.17 0.29
C ALA A 42 7.01 10.66 1.75
N MET A 43 6.49 9.46 2.00
CA MET A 43 6.54 8.82 3.33
C MET A 43 7.98 8.54 3.77
N ILE A 44 8.81 8.00 2.87
CA ILE A 44 10.23 7.74 3.13
C ILE A 44 10.96 9.05 3.43
N GLU A 45 10.77 10.09 2.62
CA GLU A 45 11.42 11.38 2.82
C GLU A 45 11.02 12.04 4.14
N GLN A 46 9.73 11.97 4.50
CA GLN A 46 9.27 12.48 5.79
C GLN A 46 9.86 11.68 6.96
N ALA A 47 9.88 10.34 6.87
CA ALA A 47 10.44 9.49 7.90
C ALA A 47 11.93 9.74 8.14
N LYS A 48 12.70 10.06 7.09
CA LYS A 48 14.11 10.45 7.19
C LYS A 48 14.30 11.80 7.88
N ARG A 49 13.42 12.77 7.62
CA ARG A 49 13.54 14.13 8.16
C ARG A 49 13.05 14.22 9.59
N PHE A 50 11.89 13.65 9.85
CA PHE A 50 11.21 13.77 11.13
C PHE A 50 10.11 12.70 11.26
N PRO A 51 10.44 11.55 11.88
CA PRO A 51 9.55 10.38 11.89
C PRO A 51 8.34 10.55 12.82
N PHE A 52 8.45 11.36 13.88
CA PHE A 52 7.39 11.54 14.87
C PHE A 52 7.61 12.80 15.71
N ALA A 53 6.53 13.55 15.99
CA ALA A 53 6.51 14.64 16.97
C ALA A 53 5.73 14.22 18.21
N ILE A 54 6.15 14.76 19.37
CA ILE A 54 5.42 14.63 20.64
C ILE A 54 4.92 15.98 21.18
N PHE A 55 5.13 17.06 20.44
CA PHE A 55 4.84 18.44 20.85
C PHE A 55 3.72 19.04 20.03
#